data_AF-A0AAE4ZC45-F1
#
_entry.id   AF-A0AAE4ZC45-F1
#
_cell.length_a   1.000
_cell.length_b   1.000
_cell.length_c   1.000
_cell.angle_alpha   90.00
_cell.angle_beta   90.00
_cell.angle_gamma   90.00
#
_symmetry.space_group_name_H-M   'P 1'
#
loop_
_entity.id
_entity.type
_entity.pdbx_description
1 polymer ?
#
loop_
_entity_poly.entity_id
_entity_poly.type
_entity_poly.pdbx_seq_one_letter_code
_entity_poly.pdbx_strand_id
1 'polypeptide(L)'
;MRISDLPPGSSVTVPAAWLAERLAEEAEPEVLTTEQASEMWPAYSAETWRGWAADGLIGGAWQDAEGGPWRLPLASCRSVVADKQRRGQRRGEKGPRGPWAGRKAS
;
A
#
# COMPACT_ATOMS: atom_id res chain seq x y z
N MET A 1 19.80 -1.34 -32.50
CA MET A 1 20.73 -0.26 -32.13
C MET A 1 21.04 -0.41 -30.65
N ARG A 2 22.29 -0.70 -30.24
CA ARG A 2 22.66 -0.88 -28.82
C ARG A 2 23.19 0.44 -28.25
N ILE A 3 22.83 0.78 -27.02
CA ILE A 3 23.23 2.01 -26.30
C ILE A 3 24.76 2.20 -26.22
N SER A 4 25.53 1.11 -26.36
CA SER A 4 27.00 1.13 -26.35
C SER A 4 27.67 1.84 -27.54
N ASP A 5 26.90 2.32 -28.52
CA ASP A 5 27.42 2.94 -29.75
C ASP A 5 27.32 4.49 -29.76
N LEU A 6 26.83 5.12 -28.69
CA LEU A 6 26.65 6.57 -28.65
C LEU A 6 27.92 7.31 -28.20
N PRO A 7 28.32 8.41 -28.89
CA PRO A 7 29.46 9.21 -28.48
C PRO A 7 29.20 9.91 -27.13
N PRO A 8 30.24 10.09 -26.29
CA PRO A 8 30.10 10.74 -24.99
C PRO A 8 29.58 12.17 -25.15
N GLY A 9 28.50 12.52 -24.43
CA GLY A 9 27.81 13.81 -24.54
C GLY A 9 26.48 13.78 -25.30
N SER A 10 26.06 12.62 -25.81
CA SER A 10 24.76 12.47 -26.48
C SER A 10 23.62 12.39 -25.46
N SER A 11 22.73 13.39 -25.45
CA SER A 11 21.45 13.30 -24.75
C SER A 11 20.38 12.73 -25.67
N VAL A 12 19.73 11.65 -25.25
CA VAL A 12 18.61 11.04 -25.99
C VAL A 12 17.30 11.41 -25.29
N THR A 13 16.35 11.94 -26.04
CA THR A 13 14.98 12.13 -25.55
C THR A 13 14.22 10.83 -25.72
N VAL A 14 13.92 10.17 -24.60
CA VAL A 14 13.01 9.01 -24.58
C VAL A 14 11.59 9.46 -24.26
N PRO A 15 10.56 8.89 -24.90
CA PRO A 15 9.17 9.17 -24.54
C PRO A 15 8.90 8.78 -23.08
N ALA A 16 8.18 9.62 -22.34
CA ALA A 16 7.83 9.34 -20.95
C ALA A 16 7.04 8.03 -20.78
N ALA A 17 6.17 7.71 -21.76
CA ALA A 17 5.43 6.45 -21.78
C ALA A 17 6.37 5.25 -21.91
N TRP A 18 7.36 5.32 -22.79
CA TRP A 18 8.35 4.27 -23.00
C TRP A 18 9.23 4.05 -21.76
N LEU A 19 9.62 5.13 -21.07
CA LEU A 19 10.34 5.02 -19.79
C LEU A 19 9.45 4.42 -18.69
N ALA A 20 8.17 4.79 -18.63
CA ALA A 20 7.23 4.24 -17.66
C ALA A 20 6.99 2.73 -17.87
N GLU A 21 6.89 2.28 -19.12
CA GLU A 21 6.77 0.85 -19.46
C GLU A 21 8.02 0.07 -19.01
N ARG A 22 9.22 0.60 -19.28
CA ARG A 22 10.49 -0.02 -18.87
C ARG A 22 10.67 -0.07 -17.35
N LEU A 23 10.29 1.00 -16.64
CA LEU A 23 10.32 1.01 -15.18
C LEU A 23 9.27 0.08 -14.57
N ALA A 24 8.13 -0.12 -15.23
CA ALA A 24 7.13 -1.09 -14.80
C ALA A 24 7.58 -2.54 -15.04
N GLU A 25 8.38 -2.81 -16.08
CA GLU A 25 9.00 -4.13 -16.32
C GLU A 25 10.09 -4.49 -15.29
N GLU A 26 10.83 -3.51 -14.78
CA GLU A 26 11.92 -3.74 -13.81
C GLU A 26 11.48 -3.65 -12.35
N ALA A 27 10.30 -3.09 -12.06
CA ALA A 27 9.73 -3.10 -10.72
C ALA A 27 9.05 -4.44 -10.46
N GLU A 28 9.85 -5.47 -10.12
CA GLU A 28 9.28 -6.68 -9.53
C GLU A 28 8.38 -6.26 -8.35
N PRO A 29 7.10 -6.70 -8.32
CA PRO A 29 6.20 -6.27 -7.27
C PRO A 29 6.75 -6.79 -5.94
N GLU A 30 7.24 -5.89 -5.08
CA GLU A 30 7.68 -6.28 -3.74
C GLU A 30 6.51 -6.97 -3.03
N VAL A 31 6.69 -8.24 -2.68
CA VAL A 31 5.69 -9.07 -2.00
C VAL A 31 6.09 -9.25 -0.56
N LEU A 32 5.15 -9.02 0.35
CA LEU A 32 5.33 -9.21 1.78
C LEU A 32 4.51 -10.41 2.28
N THR A 33 4.99 -11.06 3.34
CA THR A 33 4.12 -11.90 4.18
C THR A 33 3.27 -11.03 5.11
N THR A 34 2.25 -11.63 5.73
CA THR A 34 1.45 -10.97 6.78
C THR A 34 2.30 -10.53 7.97
N GLU A 35 3.36 -11.26 8.31
CA GLU A 35 4.28 -10.90 9.39
C GLU A 35 5.10 -9.67 9.00
N GLN A 36 5.73 -9.68 7.83
CA GLN A 36 6.51 -8.54 7.33
C GLN A 36 5.65 -7.28 7.19
N ALA A 37 4.38 -7.43 6.77
CA ALA A 37 3.44 -6.31 6.73
C ALA A 37 3.13 -5.76 8.13
N SER A 38 3.03 -6.61 9.15
CA SER A 38 2.83 -6.16 10.54
C SER A 38 4.06 -5.48 11.14
N GLU A 39 5.26 -5.88 10.73
CA GLU A 39 6.51 -5.22 11.13
C GLU A 39 6.61 -3.82 10.50
N MET A 40 6.22 -3.69 9.22
CA MET A 40 6.22 -2.41 8.51
C MET A 40 5.11 -1.47 9.00
N TRP A 41 3.95 -2.01 9.35
CA TRP A 41 2.82 -1.25 9.89
C TRP A 41 2.38 -1.82 11.25
N PRO A 42 3.07 -1.43 12.35
CA PRO A 42 2.83 -1.98 13.69
C PRO A 42 1.44 -1.66 14.26
N ALA A 43 0.68 -0.77 13.62
CA ALA A 43 -0.71 -0.50 13.97
C ALA A 43 -1.67 -1.66 13.59
N TYR A 44 -1.22 -2.62 12.77
CA TYR A 44 -2.04 -3.71 12.26
C TYR A 44 -1.31 -5.06 12.46
N SER A 45 -1.96 -6.00 13.16
CA SER A 45 -1.40 -7.33 13.41
C SER A 45 -1.37 -8.19 12.14
N ALA A 46 -0.52 -9.22 12.12
CA ALA A 46 -0.49 -10.20 11.03
C ALA A 46 -1.86 -10.85 10.77
N GLU A 47 -2.65 -11.11 11.83
CA GLU A 47 -4.03 -11.60 11.70
C GLU A 47 -4.96 -10.60 11.02
N THR A 48 -4.78 -9.31 11.27
CA THR A 48 -5.54 -8.24 10.60
C THR A 48 -5.25 -8.23 9.10
N TRP A 49 -3.96 -8.30 8.75
CA TRP A 49 -3.51 -8.39 7.35
C TRP A 49 -4.03 -9.65 6.67
N ARG A 50 -3.99 -10.80 7.35
CA ARG A 50 -4.59 -12.06 6.88
C ARG A 50 -6.08 -11.90 6.59
N GLY A 51 -6.81 -11.26 7.50
CA GLY A 51 -8.24 -11.00 7.35
C GLY A 51 -8.53 -10.13 6.12
N TRP A 52 -7.77 -9.06 5.90
CA TRP A 52 -7.94 -8.20 4.73
C TRP A 52 -7.61 -8.89 3.41
N ALA A 53 -6.60 -9.75 3.40
CA ALA A 53 -6.26 -10.53 2.23
C ALA A 53 -7.38 -11.55 1.90
N ALA A 54 -7.88 -12.24 2.92
CA ALA A 54 -9.00 -13.20 2.78
C ALA A 54 -10.31 -12.54 2.34
N ASP A 55 -10.56 -11.30 2.77
CA ASP A 55 -11.73 -10.49 2.38
C ASP A 55 -11.57 -9.84 0.98
N GLY A 56 -10.41 -10.00 0.34
CA GLY A 56 -10.13 -9.42 -0.99
C GLY A 56 -9.86 -7.91 -0.97
N LEU A 57 -9.61 -7.31 0.19
CA LEU A 57 -9.29 -5.89 0.34
C LEU A 57 -7.89 -5.54 -0.19
N ILE A 58 -6.98 -6.51 -0.20
CA ILE A 58 -5.62 -6.36 -0.72
C ILE A 58 -5.61 -6.90 -2.15
N GLY A 59 -5.68 -5.99 -3.11
CA GLY A 59 -5.68 -6.33 -4.53
C GLY A 59 -4.45 -7.14 -4.93
N GLY A 60 -4.67 -8.30 -5.55
CA GLY A 60 -3.60 -9.20 -5.96
C GLY A 60 -2.91 -9.92 -4.81
N ALA A 61 -3.54 -10.07 -3.65
CA ALA A 61 -3.05 -10.98 -2.61
C ALA A 61 -3.37 -12.44 -2.95
N TRP A 62 -2.46 -13.37 -2.67
CA TRP A 62 -2.66 -14.81 -2.88
C TRP A 62 -2.00 -15.64 -1.78
N GLN A 63 -2.25 -16.95 -1.80
CA GLN A 63 -1.50 -17.94 -1.03
C GLN A 63 -0.81 -18.89 -2.00
N ASP A 64 0.44 -19.28 -1.72
CA ASP A 64 1.17 -20.25 -2.55
C ASP A 64 0.59 -21.67 -2.42
N ALA A 65 -0.04 -21.99 -1.29
CA ALA A 65 -0.70 -23.26 -1.01
C ALA A 65 -1.90 -23.03 -0.09
N GLU A 66 -2.87 -23.96 -0.11
CA GLU A 66 -4.05 -23.88 0.77
C GLU A 66 -3.61 -23.93 2.25
N GLY A 67 -3.84 -22.84 2.98
CA GLY A 67 -3.38 -22.68 4.36
C GLY A 67 -1.92 -22.22 4.51
N GLY A 68 -1.23 -21.94 3.41
CA GLY A 68 0.12 -21.38 3.38
C GLY A 68 0.17 -19.88 3.74
N PRO A 69 1.38 -19.30 3.81
CA PRO A 69 1.54 -17.88 4.11
C PRO A 69 0.93 -17.03 3.01
N TRP A 70 0.25 -15.95 3.41
CA TRP A 70 -0.25 -14.96 2.46
C TRP A 70 0.88 -14.17 1.83
N ARG A 71 0.74 -13.91 0.54
CA ARG A 71 1.57 -13.06 -0.28
C ARG A 71 0.80 -11.78 -0.58
N LEU A 72 1.35 -10.66 -0.12
CA LEU A 72 0.70 -9.37 -0.15
C LEU A 72 1.53 -8.39 -0.98
N PRO A 73 1.02 -7.89 -2.12
CA PRO A 73 1.71 -6.85 -2.87
C PRO A 73 1.87 -5.56 -2.04
N LEU A 74 3.10 -5.07 -1.91
CA LEU A 74 3.43 -3.90 -1.09
C LEU A 74 2.63 -2.65 -1.50
N ALA A 75 2.45 -2.44 -2.81
CA ALA A 75 1.67 -1.32 -3.34
C ALA A 75 0.19 -1.38 -2.92
N SER A 76 -0.39 -2.58 -2.90
CA SER A 76 -1.76 -2.81 -2.44
C SER A 76 -1.88 -2.58 -0.93
N CYS A 77 -0.92 -3.08 -0.14
CA CYS A 77 -0.85 -2.82 1.30
C CYS A 77 -0.81 -1.32 1.62
N ARG A 78 0.08 -0.56 0.95
CA ARG A 78 0.18 0.90 1.09
C ARG A 78 -1.15 1.60 0.78
N SER A 79 -1.84 1.16 -0.28
CA SER A 79 -3.12 1.72 -0.69
C SER A 79 -4.21 1.50 0.36
N VAL A 80 -4.29 0.29 0.92
CA VAL A 80 -5.22 -0.04 2.01
C VAL A 80 -4.92 0.82 3.24
N VAL A 81 -3.67 0.91 3.66
CA VAL A 81 -3.28 1.73 4.82
C VAL A 81 -3.64 3.19 4.61
N ALA A 82 -3.39 3.74 3.42
CA ALA A 82 -3.75 5.13 3.09
C ALA A 82 -5.27 5.36 3.15
N ASP A 83 -6.09 4.41 2.68
CA ASP A 83 -7.55 4.48 2.83
C ASP A 83 -7.97 4.44 4.32
N LYS A 84 -7.42 3.51 5.10
CA LYS A 84 -7.73 3.39 6.54
C LYS A 84 -7.34 4.65 7.31
N GLN A 85 -6.16 5.22 7.05
CA GLN A 85 -5.73 6.46 7.67
C GLN A 85 -6.64 7.64 7.29
N ARG A 86 -7.05 7.74 6.01
CA ARG A 86 -8.01 8.75 5.56
C ARG A 86 -9.36 8.60 6.27
N ARG A 87 -9.88 7.39 6.41
CA ARG A 87 -11.14 7.12 7.14
C ARG A 87 -11.01 7.41 8.64
N GLY A 88 -9.87 7.08 9.24
CA GLY A 88 -9.56 7.39 10.63
C GLY A 88 -9.54 8.90 10.90
N GLN A 89 -8.89 9.67 10.02
CA GLN A 89 -8.89 11.14 10.08
C GLN A 89 -10.29 11.72 9.93
N ARG A 90 -11.10 11.24 8.98
CA ARG A 90 -12.51 11.66 8.85
C ARG A 90 -13.37 11.30 10.07
N ARG A 91 -13.02 10.25 10.82
CA ARG A 91 -13.71 9.85 12.06
C ARG A 91 -13.30 10.71 13.25
N GLY A 92 -12.07 11.23 13.26
CA GLY A 92 -11.61 12.25 14.23
C GLY A 92 -12.13 13.65 13.90
N GLU A 93 -12.34 13.96 12.62
CA GLU A 93 -12.90 15.24 12.15
C GLU A 93 -14.42 15.34 12.31
N LYS A 94 -15.10 14.20 12.49
CA LYS A 94 -16.45 14.19 13.07
C LYS A 94 -16.30 14.47 14.57
N GLY A 95 -16.12 15.76 14.88
CA GLY A 95 -15.94 16.30 16.21
C GLY A 95 -16.97 15.79 17.24
N PRO A 96 -16.73 16.05 18.54
CA PRO A 96 -17.51 15.50 19.62
C PRO A 96 -19.01 15.65 19.35
N ARG A 97 -19.73 14.53 19.46
CA ARG A 97 -21.19 14.50 19.30
C ARG A 97 -21.86 15.38 20.35
N GLY A 98 -22.14 16.63 19.99
CA GLY A 98 -23.32 17.38 20.44
C GLY A 98 -23.43 17.82 21.91
N PRO A 99 -24.44 18.64 22.22
CA PRO A 99 -24.34 19.79 23.12
C PRO A 99 -24.63 19.53 24.62
N TRP A 100 -24.30 18.35 25.16
CA TRP A 100 -24.60 18.03 26.57
C TRP A 100 -23.42 18.25 27.54
N ALA A 101 -22.29 18.80 27.10
CA ALA A 101 -21.12 19.09 27.94
C ALA A 101 -21.27 20.37 28.80
N GLY A 102 -22.50 20.69 29.23
CA GLY A 102 -22.75 21.87 30.04
C GLY A 102 -24.16 21.88 30.62
N ARG A 103 -24.33 21.31 31.82
CA ARG A 103 -25.33 21.76 32.78
C ARG A 103 -25.03 21.23 34.20
N LYS A 104 -24.60 22.18 35.05
CA LYS A 104 -24.67 22.34 36.52
C LYS A 104 -24.95 21.12 37.42
N ALA A 105 -24.16 21.03 38.49
CA ALA A 105 -24.63 21.05 39.89
C ALA A 105 -23.52 21.75 40.69
N SER A 106 -23.67 23.01 41.12
CA SER A 106 -24.30 23.48 42.37
C SER A 106 -23.64 22.92 43.62
#